data_AF-A0A5K0ZMQ0-F1
#
_entry.id   AF-A0A5K0ZMQ0-F1
#
_cell.length_a   1.000
_cell.length_b   1.000
_cell.length_c   1.000
_cell.angle_alpha   90.00
_cell.angle_beta   90.00
_cell.angle_gamma   90.00
#
_symmetry.space_group_name_H-M   'P 1'
#
loop_
_entity.id
_entity.type
_entity.pdbx_description
1 polymer ?
#
loop_
_entity_poly.entity_id
_entity_poly.type
_entity_poly.pdbx_seq_one_letter_code
_entity_poly.pdbx_strand_id
1 'polypeptide(L)'
;MFKEQENDNIDRLLFKAMTINNLPFNLLRSNDFKNFVVAVSQHGPGYFPQSSETTRRRLLDDTRKEVEAYIEETKAIWAQYGCTIMSDIWKDTIRSRSYINLLVSCPM
;
A
#
# COMPACT_ATOMS: atom_id res chain seq x y z
N MET A 1 -19.34 -13.80 -18.94
CA MET A 1 -19.10 -12.52 -19.64
C MET A 1 -20.16 -11.56 -19.15
N PHE A 2 -19.83 -10.69 -18.19
CA PHE A 2 -20.79 -9.74 -17.62
C PHE A 2 -21.25 -8.77 -18.71
N LYS A 3 -22.54 -8.41 -18.70
CA LYS A 3 -23.14 -7.59 -19.76
C LYS A 3 -22.54 -6.17 -19.68
N GLU A 4 -22.32 -5.51 -20.82
CA GLU A 4 -21.75 -4.15 -20.90
C GLU A 4 -22.42 -3.14 -19.96
N GLN A 5 -23.74 -3.30 -19.72
CA GLN A 5 -24.52 -2.48 -18.80
C GLN A 5 -24.15 -2.64 -17.31
N GLU A 6 -23.72 -3.82 -16.88
CA GLU A 6 -23.32 -4.09 -15.48
C GLU A 6 -21.94 -3.50 -15.17
N ASN A 7 -21.03 -3.49 -16.16
CA ASN A 7 -19.71 -2.89 -16.04
C ASN A 7 -19.81 -1.35 -15.90
N ASP A 8 -20.70 -0.70 -16.66
CA ASP A 8 -20.91 0.77 -16.56
C ASP A 8 -21.37 1.21 -15.16
N ASN A 9 -22.20 0.40 -14.47
CA ASN A 9 -22.63 0.75 -13.12
C ASN A 9 -21.49 0.66 -12.09
N ILE A 10 -20.64 -0.37 -12.19
CA ILE A 10 -19.48 -0.54 -11.28
C ILE A 10 -18.47 0.59 -11.49
N ASP A 11 -18.17 0.93 -12.75
CA ASP A 11 -17.23 2.00 -13.09
C ASP A 11 -17.72 3.36 -12.59
N ARG A 12 -19.03 3.64 -12.68
CA ARG A 12 -19.62 4.86 -12.11
C ARG A 12 -19.52 4.91 -10.59
N LEU A 13 -19.74 3.79 -9.90
CA LEU A 13 -19.60 3.71 -8.44
C LEU A 13 -18.14 3.95 -8.01
N LEU A 14 -17.19 3.34 -8.73
CA LEU A 14 -15.77 3.56 -8.49
C LEU A 14 -15.38 5.03 -8.73
N PHE A 15 -15.78 5.62 -9.85
CA PHE A 15 -15.53 7.02 -10.16
C PHE A 15 -16.12 7.96 -9.10
N LYS A 16 -17.36 7.69 -8.66
CA LYS A 16 -18.00 8.46 -7.59
C LYS A 16 -17.24 8.34 -6.27
N ALA A 17 -16.82 7.13 -5.90
CA ALA A 17 -16.02 6.91 -4.69
C ALA A 17 -14.70 7.68 -4.75
N MET A 18 -14.02 7.68 -5.90
CA MET A 18 -12.75 8.39 -6.06
C MET A 18 -12.92 9.91 -5.97
N THR A 19 -13.91 10.46 -6.68
CA THR A 19 -14.15 11.91 -6.72
C THR A 19 -14.62 12.47 -5.39
N ILE A 20 -15.55 11.80 -4.69
CA ILE A 20 -16.08 12.25 -3.40
C ILE A 20 -15.03 12.15 -2.28
N ASN A 21 -14.14 11.16 -2.34
CA ASN A 21 -13.13 10.93 -1.30
C ASN A 21 -11.72 11.43 -1.68
N ASN A 22 -11.62 12.26 -2.72
CA ASN A 22 -10.35 12.81 -3.22
C ASN A 22 -9.26 11.75 -3.47
N LEU A 23 -9.65 10.56 -3.95
CA LEU A 23 -8.71 9.51 -4.29
C LEU A 23 -8.06 9.83 -5.64
N PRO A 24 -6.73 9.67 -5.76
CA PRO A 24 -6.03 10.03 -6.97
C PRO A 24 -6.26 8.97 -8.07
N PHE A 25 -6.36 9.42 -9.33
CA PHE A 25 -6.61 8.53 -10.48
C PHE A 25 -5.49 7.52 -10.75
N ASN A 26 -4.27 7.81 -10.28
CA ASN A 26 -3.16 6.87 -10.35
C ASN A 26 -3.42 5.59 -9.53
N LEU A 27 -4.36 5.59 -8.58
CA LEU A 27 -4.78 4.39 -7.83
C LEU A 27 -5.19 3.25 -8.76
N LEU A 28 -5.86 3.55 -9.89
CA LEU A 28 -6.29 2.54 -10.87
C LEU A 28 -5.11 1.85 -11.58
N ARG A 29 -3.90 2.42 -11.50
CA ARG A 29 -2.68 1.82 -12.03
C ARG A 29 -1.99 0.90 -11.01
N SER A 30 -2.33 1.00 -9.72
CA SER A 30 -1.75 0.16 -8.67
C SER A 30 -2.16 -1.31 -8.87
N ASN A 31 -1.17 -2.20 -8.84
CA ASN A 31 -1.42 -3.64 -8.90
C ASN A 31 -2.14 -4.12 -7.63
N ASP A 32 -1.81 -3.53 -6.48
CA ASP A 32 -2.46 -3.86 -5.20
C ASP A 32 -3.94 -3.50 -5.21
N PHE A 33 -4.30 -2.35 -5.78
CA PHE A 33 -5.70 -1.96 -5.93
C PHE A 33 -6.47 -2.92 -6.86
N LYS A 34 -5.86 -3.33 -7.97
CA LYS A 34 -6.47 -4.32 -8.88
C LYS A 34 -6.65 -5.67 -8.20
N ASN A 35 -5.64 -6.13 -7.46
CA ASN A 35 -5.69 -7.37 -6.69
C ASN A 35 -6.78 -7.32 -5.62
N PHE A 36 -6.93 -6.18 -4.94
CA PHE A 36 -8.02 -5.96 -4.00
C PHE A 36 -9.39 -6.09 -4.65
N VAL A 37 -9.62 -5.46 -5.82
CA VAL A 37 -10.90 -5.56 -6.56
C VAL A 37 -11.18 -7.01 -6.97
N VAL A 38 -10.16 -7.75 -7.42
CA VAL A 38 -10.29 -9.17 -7.76
C VAL A 38 -10.62 -10.03 -6.53
N ALA A 39 -9.97 -9.79 -5.39
CA ALA A 39 -10.25 -10.52 -4.16
C ALA A 39 -11.69 -10.29 -3.67
N VAL A 40 -12.17 -9.04 -3.75
CA VAL A 40 -13.56 -8.70 -3.41
C VAL A 40 -14.54 -9.36 -4.38
N SER A 41 -14.25 -9.38 -5.68
CA SER A 41 -15.14 -10.01 -6.67
C SER A 41 -15.20 -11.53 -6.52
N GLN A 42 -14.08 -12.17 -6.15
CA GLN A 42 -14.01 -13.61 -5.85
C GLN A 42 -14.73 -13.98 -4.55
N HIS A 43 -14.70 -13.11 -3.54
CA HIS A 43 -15.46 -13.32 -2.31
C HIS A 43 -16.98 -13.31 -2.56
N GLY A 44 -17.43 -12.49 -3.51
CA GLY A 44 -18.83 -12.34 -3.86
C GLY A 44 -19.61 -11.46 -2.88
N PRO A 45 -20.95 -11.50 -2.94
CA PRO A 45 -21.81 -10.71 -2.07
C PRO A 45 -21.56 -11.04 -0.59
N GLY A 46 -21.31 -10.02 0.23
CA GLY A 46 -21.12 -10.18 1.68
C GLY A 46 -19.84 -9.57 2.23
N TYR A 47 -18.87 -9.24 1.37
CA TYR A 47 -17.71 -8.45 1.80
C TYR A 47 -18.13 -7.01 2.14
N PHE A 48 -17.80 -6.58 3.34
CA PHE A 48 -17.86 -5.18 3.73
C PHE A 48 -16.51 -4.76 4.32
N PRO A 49 -15.96 -3.61 3.91
CA PRO A 49 -14.75 -3.07 4.51
C PRO A 49 -14.92 -2.94 6.03
N GLN A 50 -13.88 -3.32 6.79
CA GLN A 50 -13.85 -3.09 8.23
C GLN A 50 -13.75 -1.59 8.55
N SER A 51 -14.12 -1.20 9.77
CA SER A 51 -13.98 0.18 10.22
C SER A 51 -12.51 0.64 10.19
N SER A 52 -12.30 1.94 9.96
CA SER A 52 -10.96 2.55 9.91
C SER A 52 -10.10 2.19 11.12
N GLU A 53 -10.69 2.18 12.31
CA GLU A 53 -9.99 1.91 13.58
C GLU A 53 -9.58 0.45 13.74
N THR A 54 -10.35 -0.47 13.17
CA THR A 54 -10.04 -1.90 13.19
C THR A 54 -8.95 -2.21 12.18
N THR A 55 -9.12 -1.71 10.96
CA THR A 55 -8.13 -1.80 9.87
C THR A 55 -6.79 -1.22 10.31
N ARG A 56 -6.78 0.00 10.88
CA ARG A 56 -5.54 0.66 11.30
C ARG A 56 -4.82 -0.10 12.41
N ARG A 57 -5.52 -0.67 13.39
CA ARG A 57 -4.84 -1.36 14.50
C ARG A 57 -4.39 -2.75 14.07
N ARG A 58 -5.34 -3.58 13.64
CA ARG A 58 -5.06 -4.99 13.36
C ARG A 58 -4.11 -5.15 12.17
N LEU A 59 -4.41 -4.52 11.04
CA LEU A 59 -3.59 -4.73 9.84
C LEU A 59 -2.21 -4.08 9.99
N LEU A 60 -2.10 -2.96 10.71
CA LEU A 60 -0.78 -2.37 10.97
C LEU A 60 0.08 -3.28 11.84
N ASP A 61 -0.50 -3.89 12.87
CA ASP A 61 0.23 -4.83 13.73
C ASP A 61 0.65 -6.09 12.97
N ASP A 62 -0.22 -6.62 12.10
CA ASP A 62 0.07 -7.79 11.28
C ASP A 62 1.14 -7.46 10.21
N THR A 63 0.98 -6.36 9.47
CA THR A 63 1.99 -5.88 8.50
C THR A 63 3.31 -5.55 9.18
N ARG A 64 3.32 -5.01 10.41
CA ARG A 64 4.57 -4.78 11.15
C ARG A 64 5.32 -6.10 11.36
N LYS A 65 4.64 -7.17 11.79
CA LYS A 65 5.28 -8.47 12.00
C LYS A 65 5.85 -9.05 10.71
N GLU A 66 5.13 -8.92 9.59
CA GLU A 66 5.60 -9.36 8.28
C GLU A 66 6.86 -8.59 7.86
N VAL A 67 6.84 -7.26 8.01
CA VAL A 67 7.99 -6.40 7.71
C VAL A 67 9.18 -6.71 8.64
N GLU A 68 8.94 -6.92 9.93
CA GLU A 68 9.98 -7.32 10.89
C GLU A 68 10.63 -8.65 10.49
N ALA A 69 9.82 -9.66 10.13
CA ALA A 69 10.34 -10.94 9.65
C ALA A 69 11.18 -10.80 8.38
N TYR A 70 10.71 -10.02 7.40
CA TYR A 70 11.46 -9.71 6.19
C TYR A 70 12.79 -8.98 6.47
N ILE A 71 12.77 -8.03 7.40
CA ILE A 71 13.98 -7.30 7.82
C ILE A 71 14.99 -8.26 8.46
N GLU A 72 14.55 -9.18 9.32
CA GLU A 72 15.45 -10.16 9.96
C GLU A 72 16.07 -11.12 8.93
N GLU A 73 15.30 -11.59 7.95
CA GLU A 73 15.82 -12.36 6.83
C GLU A 73 16.85 -11.56 6.02
N THR A 74 16.55 -10.29 5.74
CA THR A 74 17.45 -9.39 5.02
C THR A 74 18.73 -9.10 5.82
N LYS A 75 18.66 -8.94 7.14
CA LYS A 75 19.83 -8.75 8.00
C LYS A 75 20.73 -9.98 8.06
N ALA A 76 20.15 -11.19 7.98
CA ALA A 76 20.92 -12.42 8.02
C ALA A 76 21.95 -12.49 6.87
N ILE A 77 21.61 -11.95 5.70
CA ILE A 77 22.52 -11.90 4.55
C ILE A 77 23.54 -10.75 4.61
N TRP A 78 23.33 -9.72 5.44
CA TRP A 78 24.29 -8.60 5.60
C TRP A 78 25.64 -9.06 6.14
N ALA A 79 25.67 -10.09 6.99
CA ALA A 79 26.92 -10.64 7.49
C ALA A 79 27.78 -11.23 6.37
N GLN A 80 27.15 -11.70 5.29
CA GLN A 80 27.82 -12.34 4.16
C GLN A 80 28.17 -11.34 3.05
N TYR A 81 27.23 -10.47 2.66
CA TYR A 81 27.36 -9.60 1.49
C TYR A 81 27.59 -8.12 1.85
N GLY A 82 27.47 -7.77 3.13
CA GLY A 82 27.43 -6.39 3.59
C GLY A 82 26.12 -5.69 3.23
N CYS A 83 26.02 -4.42 3.61
CA CYS A 83 24.93 -3.53 3.19
C CYS A 83 25.42 -2.09 3.08
N THR A 84 24.83 -1.31 2.20
CA THR A 84 25.05 0.13 2.10
C THR A 84 23.87 0.88 2.70
N ILE A 85 24.14 1.75 3.67
CA ILE A 85 23.14 2.67 4.21
C ILE A 85 23.32 4.02 3.52
N MET A 86 22.28 4.48 2.84
CA MET A 86 22.22 5.80 2.24
C MET A 86 21.32 6.69 3.09
N SER A 87 21.84 7.82 3.54
CA SER A 87 21.08 8.85 4.22
C SER A 87 20.95 10.08 3.34
N ASP A 88 19.72 10.54 3.14
CA ASP A 88 19.43 11.82 2.49
C ASP A 88 18.68 12.72 3.46
N ILE A 89 19.17 13.95 3.65
CA ILE A 89 18.62 14.91 4.61
C ILE A 89 18.22 16.16 3.85
N TRP A 90 16.95 16.54 3.97
CA TRP A 90 16.47 17.78 3.39
C TRP A 90 15.59 18.56 4.37
N LYS A 91 15.52 19.88 4.15
CA LYS A 91 14.71 20.79 4.96
C LYS A 91 13.62 21.40 4.09
N ASP A 92 12.37 21.17 4.49
CA ASP A 92 11.22 21.90 3.98
C ASP A 92 11.15 23.25 4.69
N THR A 93 11.59 24.28 4.00
CA THR A 93 11.61 25.65 4.51
C THR A 93 10.21 26.26 4.61
N ILE A 94 9.26 25.80 3.79
CA ILE A 94 7.86 26.30 3.80
C ILE A 94 7.15 25.80 5.05
N ARG A 95 7.32 24.52 5.40
CA ARG A 95 6.71 23.93 6.60
C ARG A 95 7.61 23.97 7.83
N SER A 96 8.83 24.49 7.71
CA SER A 96 9.86 24.52 8.76
C SER A 96 10.13 23.14 9.39
N ARG A 97 10.21 22.09 8.55
CA ARG A 97 10.49 20.71 8.97
C ARG A 97 11.75 20.18 8.31
N SER A 98 12.52 19.40 9.05
CA SER A 98 13.65 18.63 8.52
C SER A 98 13.26 17.16 8.40
N TYR A 99 13.70 16.51 7.34
CA TYR A 99 13.43 15.11 7.05
C TYR A 99 14.75 14.38 6.81
N ILE A 100 14.77 13.09 7.16
CA ILE A 100 15.85 12.16 6.85
C ILE A 100 15.23 10.92 6.20
N ASN A 101 15.72 10.57 5.01
CA ASN A 101 15.46 9.30 4.37
C ASN A 101 16.63 8.37 4.67
N LEU A 102 16.34 7.19 5.19
CA LEU A 102 17.29 6.11 5.35
C LEU A 102 16.91 5.00 4.38
N LEU A 103 17.81 4.69 3.45
CA LEU A 103 17.68 3.56 2.52
C LEU A 103 18.78 2.57 2.83
N VAL A 104 18.43 1.29 2.93
CA VAL A 104 19.41 0.20 3.06
C VAL A 104 19.37 -0.61 1.77
N SER A 105 20.54 -0.74 1.12
CA SER A 105 20.72 -1.57 -0.05
C SER A 105 21.62 -2.75 0.31
N CYS A 106 21.12 -3.96 0.08
CA CYS A 106 21.90 -5.19 0.18
C CYS A 106 22.13 -5.71 -1.25
N PRO A 107 23.38 -5.81 -1.73
CA PRO A 107 23.66 -6.51 -2.96
C PRO A 107 23.40 -8.00 -2.71
N MET A 108 22.27 -8.52 -3.21
CA MET A 108 22.02 -9.95 -3.30
C MET A 108 22.82 -10.57 -4.45
#